data_AF-A0A2J4PVC0-F1
#
_entry.id   AF-A0A2J4PVC0-F1
#
_cell.length_a   1.000
_cell.length_b   1.000
_cell.length_c   1.000
_cell.angle_alpha   90.00
_cell.angle_beta   90.00
_cell.angle_gamma   90.00
#
_symmetry.space_group_name_H-M   'P 1'
#
loop_
_entity.id
_entity.type
_entity.pdbx_description
1 polymer ?
#
loop_
_entity_poly.entity_id
_entity_poly.type
_entity_poly.pdbx_seq_one_letter_code
_entity_poly.pdbx_strand_id
1 'polypeptide(L)'
;LFNDAPQVLLDKIEQVIRLIRSKAVGVYFVSQNPADIPDAVLGQLGNRVQHALRAFTPKDQKAVKTAAQTMRANPAFSTEQAIQELGTGEALISFLDEKGSPSIVERAMVIAPCSRMGPVTDDERNGLLNHSPLYGKYEEEIDRESAFEMLQQGVQSTTEQQQSPPAKGQPNGDDDGLLGGLKDILFGTTGPRGGKRDGIVQTAAKSAVRQVTNQIVRGMLGSLLGGRKR
;
A
#
# COMPACT_ATOMS: atom_id res chain seq x y z
N LEU A 1 -10.61 -9.04 -7.73
CA LEU A 1 -9.26 -8.48 -7.42
C LEU A 1 -9.33 -7.08 -6.80
N PHE A 2 -10.22 -6.20 -7.28
CA PHE A 2 -10.27 -4.78 -6.85
C PHE A 2 -11.55 -4.37 -6.09
N ASN A 3 -12.38 -5.32 -5.64
CA ASN A 3 -13.75 -5.05 -5.17
C ASN A 3 -13.87 -4.13 -3.94
N ASP A 4 -12.78 -3.94 -3.17
CA ASP A 4 -12.75 -3.05 -2.00
C ASP A 4 -11.51 -2.13 -2.01
N ALA A 5 -10.86 -1.98 -3.17
CA ALA A 5 -9.67 -1.14 -3.27
C ALA A 5 -10.05 0.35 -3.12
N PRO A 6 -9.36 1.13 -2.26
CA PRO A 6 -9.59 2.56 -2.15
C PRO A 6 -9.42 3.24 -3.51
N GLN A 7 -10.25 4.25 -3.83
CA GLN A 7 -10.18 4.97 -5.10
C GLN A 7 -8.76 5.49 -5.40
N VAL A 8 -8.08 6.01 -4.36
CA VAL A 8 -6.70 6.51 -4.46
C VAL A 8 -5.71 5.42 -4.92
N LEU A 9 -5.93 4.16 -4.52
CA LEU A 9 -5.10 3.04 -4.95
C LEU A 9 -5.36 2.71 -6.43
N LEU A 10 -6.62 2.70 -6.85
CA LEU A 10 -7.00 2.47 -8.24
C LEU A 10 -6.41 3.54 -9.17
N ASP A 11 -6.51 4.81 -8.78
CA ASP A 11 -5.97 5.95 -9.55
C ASP A 11 -4.44 5.83 -9.70
N LYS A 12 -3.74 5.43 -8.63
CA LYS A 12 -2.29 5.19 -8.67
C LYS A 12 -1.93 4.01 -9.57
N ILE A 13 -2.69 2.91 -9.52
CA ILE A 13 -2.45 1.74 -10.37
C ILE A 13 -2.64 2.13 -11.84
N GLU A 14 -3.70 2.89 -12.16
CA GLU A 14 -3.92 3.40 -13.52
C GLU A 14 -2.74 4.26 -13.99
N GLN A 15 -2.29 5.19 -13.15
CA GLN A 15 -1.15 6.06 -13.45
C GLN A 15 0.13 5.25 -13.70
N VAL A 16 0.40 4.24 -12.87
CA VAL A 16 1.55 3.34 -13.05
C VAL A 16 1.45 2.60 -14.38
N ILE A 17 0.29 2.01 -14.70
CA ILE A 17 0.09 1.25 -15.94
C ILE A 17 0.28 2.13 -17.18
N ARG A 18 -0.06 3.41 -17.10
CA ARG A 18 0.20 4.37 -18.19
C ARG A 18 1.70 4.64 -18.40
N LEU A 19 2.49 4.64 -17.33
CA LEU A 19 3.91 5.00 -17.37
C LEU A 19 4.84 3.81 -17.66
N ILE A 20 4.48 2.60 -17.24
CA ILE A 20 5.34 1.40 -17.34
C ILE A 20 5.81 1.07 -18.75
N ARG A 21 5.03 1.41 -19.79
CA ARG A 21 5.41 1.16 -21.19
C ARG A 21 6.75 1.79 -21.56
N SER A 22 7.03 2.99 -21.04
CA SER A 22 8.29 3.71 -21.27
C SER A 22 9.48 3.17 -20.46
N LYS A 23 9.21 2.29 -19.48
CA LYS A 23 10.20 1.74 -18.55
C LYS A 23 10.56 0.28 -18.83
N ALA A 24 10.09 -0.28 -19.95
CA ALA A 24 10.28 -1.69 -20.30
C ALA A 24 9.78 -2.67 -19.21
N VAL A 25 8.73 -2.29 -18.49
CA VAL A 25 8.08 -3.14 -17.48
C VAL A 25 6.78 -3.70 -18.05
N GLY A 26 6.64 -5.03 -18.05
CA GLY A 26 5.41 -5.72 -18.43
C GLY A 26 4.55 -6.03 -17.20
N VAL A 27 3.24 -5.78 -17.31
CA VAL A 27 2.26 -6.14 -16.27
C VAL A 27 1.23 -7.07 -16.89
N TYR A 28 0.95 -8.17 -16.19
CA TYR A 28 -0.02 -9.19 -16.59
C TYR A 28 -1.06 -9.32 -15.49
N PHE A 29 -2.34 -9.18 -15.86
CA PHE A 29 -3.45 -9.48 -14.99
C PHE A 29 -4.04 -10.83 -15.36
N VAL A 30 -4.03 -11.75 -14.40
CA VAL A 30 -4.60 -13.09 -14.56
C VAL A 30 -5.80 -13.19 -13.63
N SER A 31 -6.99 -13.34 -14.21
CA SER A 31 -8.25 -13.44 -13.47
C SER A 31 -9.17 -14.49 -14.10
N GLN A 32 -10.01 -15.11 -13.28
CA GLN A 32 -11.08 -15.98 -13.76
C GLN A 32 -12.30 -15.19 -14.27
N ASN A 33 -12.51 -13.98 -13.74
CA ASN A 33 -13.61 -13.12 -14.16
C ASN A 33 -13.07 -11.82 -14.76
N PRO A 34 -13.44 -11.46 -16.00
CA PRO A 34 -13.01 -10.20 -16.59
C PRO A 34 -13.50 -8.97 -15.81
N ALA A 35 -14.62 -9.07 -15.09
CA ALA A 35 -15.16 -7.99 -14.26
C ALA A 35 -14.29 -7.68 -13.02
N ASP A 36 -13.31 -8.52 -12.70
CA ASP A 36 -12.40 -8.25 -11.59
C ASP A 36 -11.43 -7.10 -11.87
N ILE A 37 -11.23 -6.73 -13.14
CA ILE A 37 -10.31 -5.67 -13.56
C ILE A 37 -11.14 -4.44 -13.96
N PRO A 38 -10.86 -3.25 -13.40
CA PRO A 38 -11.57 -2.03 -13.77
C PRO A 38 -11.38 -1.65 -15.25
N ASP A 39 -12.42 -1.07 -15.85
CA ASP A 39 -12.41 -0.65 -17.27
C ASP A 39 -11.26 0.30 -17.61
N ALA A 40 -10.92 1.22 -16.69
CA ALA A 40 -9.81 2.14 -16.85
C ALA A 40 -8.45 1.43 -17.03
N VAL A 41 -8.27 0.32 -16.31
CA VAL A 41 -7.07 -0.53 -16.42
C VAL A 41 -7.16 -1.42 -17.65
N LEU A 42 -8.31 -2.07 -17.87
CA LEU A 42 -8.58 -2.91 -19.04
C LEU A 42 -8.31 -2.18 -20.35
N GLY A 43 -8.65 -0.89 -20.45
CA GLY A 43 -8.40 -0.06 -21.62
C GLY A 43 -6.93 0.21 -21.92
N GLN A 44 -6.04 0.05 -20.93
CA GLN A 44 -4.59 0.19 -21.13
C GLN A 44 -3.92 -1.13 -21.53
N LEU A 45 -4.62 -2.26 -21.41
CA LEU A 45 -4.09 -3.58 -21.73
C LEU A 45 -4.35 -3.91 -23.21
N GLY A 46 -3.28 -3.87 -24.01
CA GLY A 46 -3.34 -4.16 -25.44
C GLY A 46 -3.28 -5.64 -25.80
N ASN A 47 -2.59 -6.44 -25.00
CA ASN A 47 -2.45 -7.88 -25.19
C ASN A 47 -3.56 -8.61 -24.44
N ARG A 48 -4.25 -9.54 -25.11
CA ARG A 48 -5.36 -10.31 -24.54
C ARG A 48 -5.23 -11.79 -24.83
N VAL A 49 -5.43 -12.59 -23.79
CA VAL A 49 -5.54 -14.05 -23.85
C VAL A 49 -6.78 -14.43 -23.06
N GLN A 50 -7.83 -14.87 -23.76
CA GLN A 50 -9.11 -15.23 -23.17
C GLN A 50 -9.33 -16.73 -23.28
N HIS A 51 -9.36 -17.40 -22.14
CA HIS A 51 -9.78 -18.79 -22.05
C HIS A 51 -11.30 -18.88 -22.02
N ALA A 52 -11.81 -20.11 -22.09
CA ALA A 52 -13.23 -20.40 -22.05
C ALA A 52 -13.95 -19.68 -20.89
N LEU A 53 -15.02 -18.97 -21.22
CA LEU A 53 -15.95 -18.42 -20.23
C LEU A 53 -17.26 -19.17 -20.34
N ARG A 54 -17.72 -19.73 -19.22
CA ARG A 54 -19.02 -20.42 -19.14
C ARG A 54 -20.06 -19.43 -18.67
N ALA A 55 -21.05 -19.16 -19.52
CA ALA A 55 -22.14 -18.26 -19.19
C ALA A 55 -23.40 -19.03 -18.80
N PHE A 56 -23.75 -19.02 -17.52
CA PHE A 56 -24.97 -19.64 -17.00
C PHE A 56 -26.01 -18.60 -16.58
N THR A 57 -25.57 -17.39 -16.25
CA THR A 57 -26.44 -16.29 -15.82
C THR A 57 -26.45 -15.15 -16.84
N PRO A 58 -27.46 -14.25 -16.82
CA PRO A 58 -27.46 -13.05 -17.65
C PRO A 58 -26.25 -12.13 -17.40
N LYS A 59 -25.69 -12.15 -16.18
CA LYS A 59 -24.47 -11.42 -15.84
C LYS A 59 -23.26 -11.99 -16.58
N ASP A 60 -23.17 -13.32 -16.66
CA ASP A 60 -22.06 -13.99 -17.35
C ASP A 60 -22.15 -13.79 -18.85
N GLN A 61 -23.36 -13.82 -19.43
CA GLN A 61 -23.57 -13.51 -20.85
C GLN A 61 -23.09 -12.10 -21.20
N LYS A 62 -23.37 -11.12 -20.35
CA LYS A 62 -22.84 -9.77 -20.50
C LYS A 62 -21.31 -9.76 -20.44
N ALA A 63 -20.72 -10.50 -19.50
CA ALA A 63 -19.27 -10.59 -19.37
C ALA A 63 -18.60 -11.21 -20.62
N VAL A 64 -19.18 -12.29 -21.17
CA VAL A 64 -18.74 -12.91 -22.44
C VAL A 64 -18.81 -11.90 -23.57
N LYS A 65 -19.93 -11.19 -23.71
CA LYS A 65 -20.12 -10.18 -24.76
C LYS A 65 -19.12 -9.04 -24.63
N THR A 66 -18.92 -8.51 -23.43
CA THR A 66 -17.93 -7.46 -23.17
C THR A 66 -16.52 -7.95 -23.51
N ALA A 67 -16.13 -9.14 -23.07
CA ALA A 67 -14.83 -9.73 -23.39
C ALA A 67 -14.63 -9.86 -24.91
N ALA A 68 -15.61 -10.39 -25.63
CA ALA A 68 -15.57 -10.51 -27.09
C ALA A 68 -15.41 -9.15 -27.80
N GLN A 69 -16.12 -8.13 -27.33
CA GLN A 69 -16.08 -6.77 -27.90
C GLN A 69 -14.76 -6.04 -27.62
N THR A 70 -14.01 -6.45 -26.61
CA THR A 70 -12.67 -5.88 -26.35
C THR A 70 -11.59 -6.38 -27.30
N MET A 71 -11.91 -7.35 -28.16
CA MET A 71 -11.00 -7.93 -29.14
C MET A 71 -11.30 -7.43 -30.55
N ARG A 72 -10.28 -7.37 -31.40
CA ARG A 72 -10.47 -7.06 -32.82
C ARG A 72 -11.20 -8.22 -33.49
N ALA A 73 -12.32 -7.92 -34.14
CA ALA A 73 -13.17 -8.93 -34.78
C ALA A 73 -12.43 -9.73 -35.87
N ASN A 74 -12.73 -11.02 -35.94
CA ASN A 74 -12.25 -11.92 -36.99
C ASN A 74 -13.41 -12.20 -37.99
N PRO A 75 -13.24 -12.00 -39.30
CA PRO A 75 -14.26 -12.34 -40.29
C PRO A 75 -14.58 -13.85 -40.36
N ALA A 76 -13.66 -14.72 -39.95
CA ALA A 76 -13.81 -16.17 -40.06
C ALA A 76 -14.75 -16.78 -39.01
N PHE A 77 -14.94 -16.12 -37.86
CA PHE A 77 -15.79 -16.63 -36.78
C PHE A 77 -16.29 -15.53 -35.84
N SER A 78 -17.39 -15.79 -35.14
CA SER A 78 -17.88 -14.90 -34.09
C SER A 78 -17.08 -15.11 -32.80
N THR A 79 -16.38 -14.08 -32.34
CA THR A 79 -15.64 -14.10 -31.06
C THR A 79 -16.54 -14.47 -29.88
N GLU A 80 -17.78 -13.97 -29.84
CA GLU A 80 -18.73 -14.22 -28.75
C GLU A 80 -19.16 -15.69 -28.66
N GLN A 81 -19.35 -16.34 -29.80
CA GLN A 81 -19.65 -17.78 -29.87
C GLN A 81 -18.39 -18.59 -29.55
N ALA A 82 -17.25 -18.24 -30.15
CA ALA A 82 -15.99 -18.94 -29.96
C ALA A 82 -15.58 -19.00 -28.48
N ILE A 83 -15.71 -17.90 -27.71
CA ILE A 83 -15.40 -17.88 -26.26
C ILE A 83 -16.14 -18.98 -25.48
N GLN A 84 -17.39 -19.25 -25.85
CA GLN A 84 -18.23 -20.23 -25.16
C GLN A 84 -17.90 -21.67 -25.58
N GLU A 85 -17.45 -21.85 -26.82
CA GLU A 85 -17.11 -23.15 -27.41
C GLU A 85 -15.68 -23.61 -27.11
N LEU A 86 -14.82 -22.72 -26.58
CA LEU A 86 -13.44 -23.08 -26.22
C LEU A 86 -13.40 -24.28 -25.25
N GLY A 87 -12.54 -25.23 -25.59
CA GLY A 87 -12.19 -26.39 -24.78
C GLY A 87 -11.04 -26.13 -23.81
N THR A 88 -10.65 -27.17 -23.08
CA THR A 88 -9.45 -27.12 -22.22
C THR A 88 -8.19 -27.02 -23.07
N GLY A 89 -7.31 -26.08 -22.71
CA GLY A 89 -6.08 -25.82 -23.46
C GLY A 89 -6.29 -24.97 -24.72
N GLU A 90 -7.47 -24.39 -24.91
CA GLU A 90 -7.73 -23.44 -25.99
C GLU A 90 -7.95 -22.03 -25.44
N ALA A 91 -7.54 -21.04 -26.23
CA ALA A 91 -7.76 -19.63 -25.93
C ALA A 91 -7.99 -18.82 -27.21
N LEU A 92 -8.70 -17.71 -27.06
CA LEU A 92 -8.69 -16.63 -28.02
C LEU A 92 -7.56 -15.65 -27.68
N ILE A 93 -6.74 -15.33 -28.68
CA ILE A 93 -5.53 -14.55 -28.50
C ILE A 93 -5.56 -13.35 -29.44
N SER A 94 -5.22 -12.18 -28.90
CA SER A 94 -5.03 -10.95 -29.65
C SER A 94 -3.82 -10.23 -29.05
N PHE A 95 -2.74 -10.13 -29.82
CA PHE A 95 -1.53 -9.43 -29.41
C PHE A 95 -1.33 -8.15 -30.21
N LEU A 96 -0.53 -7.23 -29.69
CA LEU A 96 -0.17 -6.03 -30.43
C LEU A 96 0.82 -6.37 -31.57
N ASP A 97 0.62 -5.74 -32.72
CA ASP A 97 1.56 -5.77 -33.85
C ASP A 97 2.77 -4.84 -33.60
N GLU A 98 3.69 -4.78 -34.57
CA GLU A 98 4.89 -3.93 -34.52
C GLU A 98 4.56 -2.43 -34.38
N LYS A 99 3.37 -2.02 -34.77
CA LYS A 99 2.87 -0.63 -34.66
C LYS A 99 2.11 -0.40 -33.36
N GLY A 100 2.00 -1.41 -32.49
CA GLY A 100 1.29 -1.34 -31.22
C GLY A 100 -0.24 -1.39 -31.37
N SER A 101 -0.76 -1.86 -32.50
CA SER A 101 -2.20 -2.04 -32.76
C SER A 101 -2.62 -3.49 -32.52
N PRO A 102 -3.80 -3.75 -31.93
CA PRO A 102 -4.27 -5.13 -31.74
C PRO A 102 -4.41 -5.89 -33.08
N SER A 103 -3.83 -7.08 -33.13
CA SER A 103 -4.02 -8.04 -34.22
C SER A 103 -5.46 -8.54 -34.27
N ILE A 104 -5.85 -9.17 -35.38
CA ILE A 104 -7.13 -9.91 -35.43
C ILE A 104 -7.08 -11.02 -34.37
N VAL A 105 -8.20 -11.27 -33.70
CA VAL A 105 -8.29 -12.35 -32.72
C VAL A 105 -8.22 -13.70 -33.41
N GLU A 106 -7.40 -14.60 -32.88
CA GLU A 106 -7.24 -15.96 -33.39
C GLU A 106 -7.54 -16.99 -32.29
N ARG A 107 -8.01 -18.17 -32.68
CA ARG A 107 -8.14 -19.31 -31.78
C ARG A 107 -6.82 -20.08 -31.79
N ALA A 108 -6.26 -20.32 -30.61
CA ALA A 108 -4.98 -20.97 -30.46
C ALA A 108 -5.02 -22.04 -29.36
N MET A 109 -4.16 -23.05 -29.51
CA MET A 109 -3.87 -24.03 -28.47
C MET A 109 -2.79 -23.48 -27.55
N VAL A 110 -3.05 -23.51 -26.25
CA VAL A 110 -2.11 -23.13 -25.20
C VAL A 110 -1.37 -24.39 -24.76
N ILE A 111 -0.05 -24.36 -24.89
CA ILE A 111 0.80 -25.45 -24.38
C ILE A 111 0.64 -25.51 -22.85
N ALA A 112 0.43 -26.73 -22.34
CA ALA A 112 0.39 -26.96 -20.91
C ALA A 112 1.70 -26.51 -20.26
N PRO A 113 1.66 -25.81 -19.12
CA PRO A 113 2.87 -25.37 -18.46
C PRO A 113 3.71 -26.59 -18.08
N CYS A 114 5.01 -26.55 -18.37
CA CYS A 114 5.98 -27.54 -17.87
C CYS A 114 6.30 -27.29 -16.38
N SER A 115 5.32 -26.84 -15.59
CA SER A 115 5.51 -26.53 -14.17
C SER A 115 4.99 -27.66 -13.30
N ARG A 116 5.69 -27.90 -12.20
CA ARG A 116 5.18 -28.71 -11.11
C ARG A 116 4.22 -27.85 -10.28
N MET A 117 3.02 -28.35 -10.02
CA MET A 117 2.12 -27.75 -9.03
C MET A 117 2.63 -28.09 -7.63
N GLY A 118 3.01 -27.08 -6.86
CA GLY A 118 3.53 -27.23 -5.49
C GLY A 118 4.80 -26.40 -5.27
N PRO A 119 5.20 -26.17 -4.01
CA PRO A 119 6.44 -25.46 -3.72
C PRO A 119 7.65 -26.19 -4.31
N VAL A 120 8.66 -25.41 -4.67
CA VAL A 120 9.99 -25.98 -4.97
C VAL A 120 10.54 -26.57 -3.68
N THR A 121 11.23 -27.71 -3.73
CA THR A 121 11.87 -28.25 -2.51
C THR A 121 13.07 -27.38 -2.13
N ASP A 122 13.45 -27.37 -0.86
CA ASP A 122 14.60 -26.58 -0.40
C ASP A 122 15.90 -27.01 -1.11
N ASP A 123 16.07 -28.30 -1.37
CA ASP A 123 17.23 -28.83 -2.09
C ASP A 123 17.27 -28.35 -3.56
N GLU A 124 16.14 -28.39 -4.26
CA GLU A 124 16.03 -27.85 -5.63
C GLU A 124 16.25 -26.34 -5.64
N ARG A 125 15.71 -25.60 -4.66
CA ARG A 125 15.91 -24.16 -4.53
C ARG A 125 17.39 -23.83 -4.35
N ASN A 126 18.05 -24.50 -3.41
CA ASN A 126 19.47 -24.30 -3.12
C ASN A 126 20.32 -24.66 -4.34
N GLY A 127 19.99 -25.76 -5.04
CA GLY A 127 20.59 -26.11 -6.31
C GLY A 127 20.47 -25.00 -7.35
N LEU A 128 19.26 -24.46 -7.57
CA LEU A 128 19.03 -23.37 -8.52
C LEU A 128 19.74 -22.07 -8.13
N LEU A 129 19.76 -21.73 -6.84
CA LEU A 129 20.46 -20.54 -6.33
C LEU A 129 21.96 -20.67 -6.60
N ASN A 130 22.58 -21.77 -6.19
CA ASN A 130 24.03 -21.97 -6.30
C ASN A 130 24.53 -22.01 -7.77
N HIS A 131 23.66 -22.39 -8.71
CA HIS A 131 23.99 -22.40 -10.15
C HIS A 131 23.56 -21.13 -10.88
N SER A 132 22.97 -20.16 -10.18
CA SER A 132 22.54 -18.90 -10.77
C SER A 132 23.76 -18.06 -11.17
N PRO A 133 23.80 -17.47 -12.38
CA PRO A 133 24.83 -16.50 -12.77
C PRO A 133 24.87 -15.25 -11.88
N LEU A 134 23.80 -15.05 -11.09
CA LEU A 134 23.61 -13.94 -10.17
C LEU A 134 23.95 -14.29 -8.71
N TYR A 135 24.37 -15.53 -8.47
CA TYR A 135 24.88 -15.98 -7.17
C TYR A 135 26.10 -15.14 -6.74
N GLY A 136 26.23 -14.83 -5.45
CA GLY A 136 27.20 -13.86 -4.93
C GLY A 136 26.79 -12.38 -5.02
N LYS A 137 25.86 -11.99 -5.91
CA LYS A 137 25.32 -10.61 -5.94
C LYS A 137 23.99 -10.47 -5.20
N TYR A 138 23.13 -11.49 -5.29
CA TYR A 138 21.78 -11.48 -4.73
C TYR A 138 21.53 -12.66 -3.78
N GLU A 139 22.58 -13.29 -3.26
CA GLU A 139 22.45 -14.42 -2.33
C GLU A 139 22.03 -13.97 -0.93
N GLU A 140 22.47 -12.78 -0.52
CA GLU A 140 22.17 -12.24 0.80
C GLU A 140 20.75 -11.69 0.81
N GLU A 141 19.91 -12.29 1.66
CA GLU A 141 18.56 -11.82 1.89
C GLU A 141 18.60 -10.53 2.70
N ILE A 142 18.17 -9.43 2.07
CA ILE A 142 18.10 -8.13 2.73
C ILE A 142 16.67 -7.93 3.22
N ASP A 143 16.45 -8.23 4.50
CA ASP A 143 15.23 -7.84 5.19
C ASP A 143 15.35 -6.37 5.65
N ARG A 144 14.48 -5.51 5.13
CA ARG A 144 14.51 -4.07 5.43
C ARG A 144 13.45 -3.77 6.47
N GLU A 145 13.81 -2.96 7.45
CA GLU A 145 12.83 -2.45 8.42
C GLU A 145 11.62 -1.86 7.70
N SER A 146 10.47 -2.45 7.95
CA SER A 146 9.23 -2.04 7.31
C SER A 146 8.73 -0.73 7.94
N ALA A 147 8.03 0.08 7.14
CA ALA A 147 7.39 1.29 7.66
C ALA A 147 6.42 0.97 8.82
N PHE A 148 5.85 -0.24 8.84
CA PHE A 148 5.01 -0.71 9.93
C PHE A 148 5.80 -0.90 11.24
N GLU A 149 6.96 -1.55 11.19
CA GLU A 149 7.83 -1.76 12.36
C GLU A 149 8.37 -0.43 12.91
N MET A 150 8.79 0.49 12.03
CA MET A 150 9.24 1.82 12.43
C MET A 150 8.14 2.61 13.14
N LEU A 151 6.89 2.53 12.65
CA LEU A 151 5.75 3.20 13.27
C LEU A 151 5.40 2.54 14.62
N GLN A 152 5.47 1.21 14.72
CA GLN A 152 5.21 0.50 15.97
C GLN A 152 6.24 0.82 17.05
N GLN A 153 7.52 0.88 16.69
CA GLN A 153 8.60 1.34 17.59
C GLN A 153 8.38 2.80 18.03
N GLY A 154 7.93 3.67 17.13
CA GLY A 154 7.58 5.06 17.44
C GLY A 154 6.46 5.20 18.48
N VAL A 155 5.47 4.30 18.45
CA VAL A 155 4.35 4.26 19.42
C VAL A 155 4.76 3.65 20.76
N GLN A 156 5.60 2.59 20.74
CA GLN A 156 6.12 1.98 21.96
C GLN A 156 7.04 2.94 22.73
N SER A 157 7.97 3.60 22.02
CA SER A 157 8.90 4.57 22.61
C SER A 157 8.20 5.78 23.24
N THR A 158 7.08 6.25 22.67
CA THR A 158 6.25 7.31 23.28
C THR A 158 5.48 6.83 24.52
N THR A 159 5.11 5.55 24.57
CA THR A 159 4.39 4.96 25.71
C THR A 159 5.32 4.74 26.90
N GLU A 160 6.57 4.31 26.66
CA GLU A 160 7.59 4.11 27.69
C GLU A 160 8.06 5.43 28.32
N GLN A 161 8.17 6.51 27.53
CA GLN A 161 8.47 7.85 28.06
C GLN A 161 7.35 8.43 28.93
N GLN A 162 6.10 7.97 28.78
CA GLN A 162 4.97 8.39 29.63
C GLN A 162 4.82 7.56 30.92
N GLN A 163 5.50 6.42 31.05
CA GLN A 163 5.42 5.55 32.25
C GLN A 163 6.58 5.74 33.24
N SER A 164 7.52 6.65 32.99
CA SER A 164 8.55 7.02 33.96
C SER A 164 7.92 7.87 35.10
N PRO A 165 7.93 7.42 36.38
CA PRO A 165 7.34 8.19 37.46
C PRO A 165 8.16 9.48 37.71
N PRO A 166 7.53 10.65 37.96
CA PRO A 166 8.28 11.81 38.42
C PRO A 166 8.93 11.49 39.76
N ALA A 167 10.26 11.56 39.82
CA ALA A 167 11.04 11.38 41.03
C ALA A 167 10.52 12.35 42.11
N LYS A 168 9.86 11.81 43.14
CA LYS A 168 9.43 12.55 44.32
C LYS A 168 10.67 12.95 45.11
N GLY A 169 11.02 14.23 45.06
CA GLY A 169 11.93 14.84 46.01
C GLY A 169 11.32 14.84 47.41
N GLN A 170 12.13 14.51 48.41
CA GLN A 170 11.81 14.72 49.82
C GLN A 170 12.89 15.63 50.43
N PRO A 171 12.50 16.66 51.21
CA PRO A 171 13.36 17.76 51.61
C PRO A 171 14.10 17.42 52.92
N ASN A 172 15.32 17.91 53.09
CA ASN A 172 15.90 18.21 54.41
C ASN A 172 17.18 19.03 54.28
N GLY A 173 17.32 20.01 55.18
CA GLY A 173 18.60 20.50 55.67
C GLY A 173 19.08 21.81 55.07
N ASP A 174 18.94 22.88 55.85
CA ASP A 174 19.54 24.20 55.66
C ASP A 174 21.05 24.14 55.44
N ASP A 175 21.59 24.97 54.53
CA ASP A 175 22.70 25.87 54.91
C ASP A 175 22.98 26.98 53.87
N ASP A 176 23.17 28.17 54.44
CA ASP A 176 24.08 29.24 54.06
C ASP A 176 23.89 30.08 52.76
N GLY A 177 23.19 31.21 52.95
CA GLY A 177 23.81 32.53 52.86
C GLY A 177 23.95 33.22 51.49
N LEU A 178 24.19 32.52 50.38
CA LEU A 178 24.47 33.18 49.09
C LEU A 178 23.74 32.58 47.88
N LEU A 179 23.28 31.33 47.97
CA LEU A 179 22.58 30.60 46.91
C LEU A 179 21.06 30.76 46.91
N GLY A 180 20.48 31.27 48.00
CA GLY A 180 19.03 31.50 48.13
C GLY A 180 18.51 32.60 47.21
N GLY A 181 19.26 33.71 47.09
CA GLY A 181 18.83 34.87 46.28
C GLY A 181 18.74 34.60 44.77
N LEU A 182 19.53 33.67 44.23
CA LEU A 182 19.45 33.27 42.82
C LEU A 182 18.28 32.30 42.54
N LYS A 183 17.92 31.46 43.52
CA LYS A 183 16.77 30.55 43.41
C LYS A 183 15.44 31.32 43.42
N ASP A 184 15.38 32.39 44.20
CA ASP A 184 14.19 33.25 44.31
C ASP A 184 13.87 34.00 43.01
N ILE A 185 14.87 34.35 42.20
CA ILE A 185 14.70 34.97 40.89
C ILE A 185 14.19 33.96 39.84
N LEU A 186 14.58 32.68 39.98
CA LEU A 186 14.23 31.62 39.03
C LEU A 186 12.85 31.00 39.30
N PHE A 187 12.48 30.80 40.56
CA PHE A 187 11.27 30.07 40.96
C PHE A 187 10.16 30.94 41.57
N GLY A 188 10.44 32.21 41.85
CA GLY A 188 9.46 33.13 42.43
C GLY A 188 9.33 32.95 43.94
N THR A 189 8.92 34.02 44.63
CA THR A 189 8.80 34.05 46.08
C THR A 189 7.35 34.20 46.53
N THR A 190 7.02 33.65 47.70
CA THR A 190 5.71 33.81 48.35
C THR A 190 5.89 34.65 49.61
N GLY A 191 5.27 35.83 49.65
CA GLY A 191 5.42 36.75 50.78
C GLY A 191 4.54 36.39 51.99
N PRO A 192 4.81 36.96 53.19
CA PRO A 192 4.17 36.56 54.46
C PRO A 192 2.67 36.89 54.59
N ARG A 193 2.07 37.51 53.56
CA ARG A 193 0.63 37.77 53.47
C ARG A 193 -0.03 37.14 52.23
N GLY A 194 0.61 36.12 51.64
CA GLY A 194 -0.02 35.27 50.61
C GLY A 194 0.02 35.79 49.17
N GLY A 195 0.77 36.85 48.87
CA GLY A 195 1.04 37.29 47.50
C GLY A 195 2.16 36.46 46.86
N LYS A 196 1.88 35.78 45.75
CA LYS A 196 2.86 35.05 44.93
C LYS A 196 3.37 35.94 43.79
N ARG A 197 4.68 36.00 43.59
CA ARG A 197 5.29 36.53 42.36
C ARG A 197 5.98 35.39 41.63
N ASP A 198 5.47 35.01 40.46
CA ASP A 198 5.97 33.88 39.67
C ASP A 198 7.34 34.20 39.05
N GLY A 199 8.26 33.23 39.11
CA GLY A 199 9.60 33.31 38.55
C GLY A 199 9.63 33.11 37.02
N ILE A 200 10.73 33.55 36.41
CA ILE A 200 10.87 33.71 34.94
C ILE A 200 10.78 32.37 34.18
N VAL A 201 11.11 31.25 34.83
CA VAL A 201 11.07 29.90 34.23
C VAL A 201 9.63 29.40 34.02
N GLN A 202 8.70 29.83 34.87
CA GLN A 202 7.30 29.38 34.81
C GLN A 202 6.52 30.06 33.66
N THR A 203 6.96 31.24 33.23
CA THR A 203 6.33 31.99 32.13
C THR A 203 6.71 31.43 30.75
N ALA A 204 7.88 30.82 30.62
CA ALA A 204 8.34 30.17 29.39
C ALA A 204 7.67 28.78 29.17
N ALA A 205 7.44 28.02 30.24
CA ALA A 205 6.77 26.71 30.13
C ALA A 205 5.27 26.82 29.82
N LYS A 206 4.58 27.87 30.31
CA LYS A 206 3.13 28.04 30.11
C LYS A 206 2.73 28.51 28.71
N SER A 207 3.65 29.09 27.94
CA SER A 207 3.39 29.64 26.61
C SER A 207 3.59 28.62 25.48
N ALA A 208 4.41 27.58 25.68
CA ALA A 208 4.60 26.51 24.70
C ALA A 208 3.43 25.49 24.66
N VAL A 209 2.68 25.34 25.75
CA VAL A 209 1.59 24.33 25.88
C VAL A 209 0.32 24.72 25.12
N ARG A 210 0.07 26.01 24.85
CA ARG A 210 -1.17 26.44 24.16
C ARG A 210 -1.14 26.31 22.64
N GLN A 211 0.03 26.18 22.00
CA GLN A 211 0.10 26.09 20.54
C GLN A 211 0.14 24.65 19.99
N VAL A 212 0.61 23.67 20.77
CA VAL A 212 0.71 22.28 20.30
C VAL A 212 -0.63 21.52 20.42
N THR A 213 -1.53 21.99 21.29
CA THR A 213 -2.78 21.28 21.61
C THR A 213 -3.86 21.38 20.50
N ASN A 214 -3.85 22.42 19.66
CA ASN A 214 -4.88 22.60 18.63
C ASN A 214 -4.57 21.97 17.27
N GLN A 215 -3.35 21.48 17.02
CA GLN A 215 -2.99 20.85 15.74
C GLN A 215 -3.10 19.32 15.78
N ILE A 216 -2.80 18.69 16.91
CA ILE A 216 -2.82 17.22 17.05
C ILE A 216 -4.27 16.70 17.12
N VAL A 217 -5.17 17.43 17.79
CA VAL A 217 -6.58 17.04 17.92
C VAL A 217 -7.32 17.12 16.58
N ARG A 218 -6.93 18.01 15.66
CA ARG A 218 -7.58 18.13 14.34
C ARG A 218 -7.00 17.18 13.28
N GLY A 219 -5.74 16.78 13.40
CA GLY A 219 -5.07 15.90 12.44
C GLY A 219 -5.44 14.41 12.57
N MET A 220 -5.67 13.92 13.80
CA MET A 220 -5.88 12.49 14.03
C MET A 220 -7.33 12.08 14.28
N LEU A 221 -8.17 12.95 14.86
CA LEU A 221 -9.59 12.66 15.09
C LEU A 221 -10.50 13.00 13.88
N GLY A 222 -10.04 13.84 12.95
CA GLY A 222 -10.78 14.16 11.72
C GLY A 222 -10.70 13.09 10.63
N SER A 223 -9.73 12.17 10.73
CA SER A 223 -9.47 11.10 9.74
C SER A 223 -10.25 9.81 10.05
N LEU A 224 -10.65 9.60 11.32
CA LEU A 224 -11.33 8.37 11.78
C LEU A 224 -12.84 8.53 12.01
N LEU A 225 -13.38 9.75 11.97
CA LEU A 225 -14.82 10.04 12.07
C LEU A 225 -15.29 10.88 10.86
N GLY A 226 -15.16 10.30 9.67
CA GLY A 226 -15.70 10.85 8.42
C GLY A 226 -17.23 10.77 8.36
N GLY A 227 -17.89 11.79 8.93
CA GLY A 227 -19.33 12.01 8.85
C GLY A 227 -19.74 12.85 7.63
N ARG A 228 -20.48 12.19 6.73
CA ARG A 228 -21.14 12.68 5.50
C ARG A 228 -22.14 13.84 5.74
N LYS A 229 -21.98 14.96 5.01
CA LYS A 229 -22.97 15.96 4.51
C LYS A 229 -22.15 17.18 4.00
N ARG A 230 -22.34 17.76 2.81
CA ARG A 230 -23.43 17.84 1.84
C ARG A 230 -22.90 17.55 0.44
#